data_AF-A0A561V7B1-F1
#
_entry.id   AF-A0A561V7B1-F1
#
_cell.length_a   1.000
_cell.length_b   1.000
_cell.length_c   1.000
_cell.angle_alpha   90.00
_cell.angle_beta   90.00
_cell.angle_gamma   90.00
#
_symmetry.space_group_name_H-M   'P 1'
#
loop_
_entity.id
_entity.type
_entity.pdbx_description
1 polymer ?
#
loop_
_entity_poly.entity_id
_entity_poly.type
_entity_poly.pdbx_seq_one_letter_code
_entity_poly.pdbx_strand_id
1 'polypeptide(L)' 'MSEPDPQGDPACWLARVCPECGRIADEDPPTRCQNCGAEIDPDGE' A
#
# COMPACT_ATOMS: atom_id res chain seq x y z
N MET A 1 17.36 -19.81 17.63
CA MET A 1 17.32 -18.78 16.57
C MET A 1 15.87 -18.47 16.33
N SER A 2 15.44 -17.24 16.60
CA SER A 2 14.13 -16.75 16.13
C SER A 2 14.47 -15.79 15.01
N GLU A 3 14.35 -16.27 13.78
CA GLU A 3 14.38 -15.39 12.61
C GLU A 3 13.22 -14.40 12.79
N PRO A 4 13.45 -13.08 12.74
CA PRO A 4 12.36 -12.13 12.73
C PRO A 4 11.57 -12.41 11.47
N ASP A 5 10.43 -13.04 11.66
CA ASP A 5 9.28 -13.00 10.78
C ASP A 5 9.31 -11.73 9.91
N PRO A 6 9.55 -11.82 8.58
CA PRO A 6 9.45 -10.69 7.68
C PRO A 6 7.97 -10.37 7.45
N GLN A 7 7.21 -10.21 8.53
CA GLN A 7 5.98 -9.43 8.49
C GLN A 7 6.45 -7.98 8.35
N GLY A 8 6.74 -7.57 7.12
CA GLY A 8 7.05 -6.19 6.79
C GLY A 8 6.05 -5.26 7.47
N ASP A 9 6.57 -4.18 8.05
CA ASP A 9 5.85 -3.29 8.95
C ASP A 9 4.41 -3.02 8.49
N PRO A 10 3.44 -2.99 9.42
CA PRO A 10 2.06 -2.89 9.01
C PRO A 10 1.69 -1.58 8.30
N ALA A 11 2.58 -0.59 8.39
CA ALA A 11 2.49 0.65 7.62
C ALA A 11 2.74 0.45 6.12
N CYS A 12 3.55 -0.54 5.72
CA CYS A 12 3.99 -0.74 4.33
C CYS A 12 2.85 -1.18 3.40
N TRP A 13 1.83 -1.88 3.93
CA TRP A 13 0.60 -2.22 3.18
C TRP A 13 -0.48 -1.15 3.30
N LEU A 14 -0.51 -0.37 4.38
CA LEU A 14 -1.42 0.77 4.53
C LEU A 14 -1.11 1.89 3.53
N ALA A 15 0.17 2.13 3.24
CA ALA A 15 0.59 3.07 2.19
C ALA A 15 0.08 2.68 0.79
N ARG A 16 -0.33 1.42 0.58
CA ARG A 16 -0.88 0.93 -0.68
C ARG A 16 -2.41 0.99 -0.74
N VAL A 17 -3.08 1.41 0.34
CA VAL A 17 -4.54 1.52 0.39
C VAL A 17 -4.98 2.82 -0.27
N CYS A 18 -5.83 2.72 -1.27
CA CYS A 18 -6.44 3.89 -1.87
C CYS A 18 -7.37 4.61 -0.87
N PRO A 19 -7.16 5.90 -0.57
CA PRO A 19 -8.00 6.63 0.40
C PRO A 19 -9.44 6.83 -0.09
N GLU A 20 -9.67 6.83 -1.41
CA GLU A 20 -10.99 7.06 -2.00
C GLU A 20 -11.90 5.83 -1.91
N CYS A 21 -11.36 4.63 -2.17
CA CYS A 21 -12.16 3.41 -2.26
C CYS A 21 -11.78 2.31 -1.25
N GLY A 22 -10.71 2.52 -0.46
CA GLY A 22 -10.21 1.56 0.53
C GLY A 22 -9.58 0.30 -0.06
N ARG A 23 -9.33 0.26 -1.37
CA ARG A 23 -8.77 -0.92 -2.05
C ARG A 23 -7.24 -0.86 -2.06
N ILE A 24 -6.60 -1.99 -1.80
CA ILE A 24 -5.15 -2.15 -1.87
C ILE A 24 -4.72 -2.23 -3.34
N ALA A 25 -3.74 -1.41 -3.72
CA ALA A 25 -3.06 -1.53 -5.00
C ALA A 25 -2.10 -2.72 -5.00
N ASP A 26 -2.14 -3.53 -6.07
CA ASP A 26 -1.27 -4.69 -6.28
C ASP A 26 0.11 -4.28 -6.85
N GLU A 27 0.16 -3.11 -7.49
CA GLU A 27 1.37 -2.54 -8.08
C GLU A 27 2.18 -1.77 -7.02
N ASP A 28 3.50 -2.00 -6.99
CA ASP A 28 4.43 -1.32 -6.10
C ASP A 28 5.55 -0.66 -6.93
N PRO A 29 5.71 0.67 -6.91
CA PRO A 29 5.01 1.64 -6.06
C PRO A 29 3.57 1.94 -6.54
N PRO A 30 2.58 2.06 -5.61
CA PRO A 30 1.19 2.33 -5.95
C PRO A 30 1.02 3.79 -6.36
N THR A 31 1.01 4.07 -7.66
CA THR A 31 0.81 5.44 -8.17
C THR A 31 -0.66 5.71 -8.52
N ARG A 32 -1.44 4.67 -8.84
CA ARG A 32 -2.85 4.80 -9.24
C ARG A 32 -3.68 3.59 -8.85
N CYS A 33 -4.90 3.84 -8.39
CA CYS A 33 -5.85 2.77 -8.10
C CYS A 33 -6.43 2.18 -9.39
N GLN A 34 -6.24 0.88 -9.60
CA GLN A 34 -6.81 0.14 -10.74
C GLN A 34 -8.35 0.02 -10.69
N ASN A 35 -8.98 0.32 -9.55
CA ASN A 35 -10.42 0.19 -9.36
C ASN A 35 -11.18 1.49 -9.64
N CYS A 36 -10.79 2.59 -9.00
CA CYS A 36 -11.44 3.90 -9.17
C CYS A 36 -10.65 4.85 -10.08
N GLY A 37 -9.37 4.59 -10.32
CA GLY A 37 -8.50 5.47 -11.11
C GLY A 37 -7.96 6.68 -10.34
N ALA A 38 -8.15 6.77 -9.02
CA ALA A 38 -7.57 7.82 -8.18
C ALA A 38 -6.04 7.67 -8.07
N GLU A 39 -5.33 8.79 -7.94
CA GLU A 39 -3.90 8.81 -7.65
C GLU A 39 -3.67 8.37 -6.20
N ILE A 40 -2.70 7.48 -5.98
CA ILE A 40 -2.30 7.01 -4.65
C ILE A 40 -0.91 7.57 -4.43
N ASP A 41 -0.71 8.24 -3.30
CA ASP A 41 0.60 8.75 -2.92
C ASP A 41 1.34 7.65 -2.17
N PRO A 42 2.40 7.05 -2.75
CA PRO A 42 3.09 5.91 -2.16
C PRO A 42 3.92 6.29 -0.91
N ASP A 43 4.17 7.59 -0.70
CA ASP A 43 5.00 8.10 0.39
C ASP A 43 4.16 8.69 1.54
N GLY A 44 2.93 9.14 1.27
CA GLY A 44 1.95 9.51 2.29
C GLY A 44 2.49 10.41 3.41
N GLU A 45 3.18 11.50 3.07
CA GLU A 45 3.54 12.58 4.03
C GLU A 45 2.33 13.45 4.42
#